data_AF-A0A832SJ28-F1
#
_entry.id   AF-A0A832SJ28-F1
#
_cell.length_a   1.000
_cell.length_b   1.000
_cell.length_c   1.000
_cell.angle_alpha   90.00
_cell.angle_beta   90.00
_cell.angle_gamma   90.00
#
_symmetry.space_group_name_H-M   'P 1'
#
loop_
_entity.id
_entity.type
_entity.pdbx_description
1 polymer ?
#
loop_
_entity_poly.entity_id
_entity_poly.type
_entity_poly.pdbx_seq_one_letter_code
_entity_poly.pdbx_strand_id
1 'polypeptide(L)'
;MRFPPVGVDQVLGLLKIIHNLGGRADAMYVNDAVDADMGDLSHVVDAAEALGLVKAQGGDLELTAEGRLAVERPVREFQKRLRDKLGSLEPFASLLKFITEAGRVEFEEALKFIQSLGYDADSAKKIIDWAVFAQLVEIDDGDWVVPA
;
A
#
# COMPACT_ATOMS: atom_id res chain seq x y z
N MET A 1 -11.67 -8.85 -1.96
CA MET A 1 -11.13 -8.18 -0.76
C MET A 1 -11.05 -6.70 -1.07
N ARG A 2 -11.49 -5.82 -0.18
CA ARG A 2 -11.25 -4.37 -0.32
C ARG A 2 -9.83 -4.07 0.17
N PHE A 3 -9.15 -3.13 -0.47
CA PHE A 3 -7.83 -2.73 0.00
C PHE A 3 -7.98 -2.05 1.39
N PRO A 4 -7.22 -2.48 2.40
CA PRO A 4 -7.36 -1.97 3.77
C PRO A 4 -6.92 -0.49 3.86
N PRO A 5 -7.44 0.27 4.83
CA PRO A 5 -7.18 1.70 4.98
C PRO A 5 -5.79 1.97 5.59
N VAL A 6 -4.73 1.55 4.91
CA VAL A 6 -3.35 1.68 5.40
C VAL A 6 -2.45 2.45 4.44
N GLY A 7 -1.50 3.20 5.00
CA GLY A 7 -0.46 3.91 4.27
C GLY A 7 0.69 3.00 3.83
N VAL A 8 1.44 3.45 2.83
CA VAL A 8 2.64 2.77 2.33
C VAL A 8 3.71 2.67 3.42
N ASP A 9 3.89 3.76 4.16
CA ASP A 9 4.81 3.92 5.27
C ASP A 9 4.51 2.93 6.41
N GLN A 10 3.23 2.70 6.72
CA GLN A 10 2.81 1.73 7.72
C GLN A 10 3.21 0.30 7.31
N VAL A 11 2.95 -0.10 6.07
CA VAL A 11 3.37 -1.42 5.57
C VAL A 11 4.89 -1.54 5.58
N LEU A 12 5.63 -0.55 5.06
CA LEU A 12 7.09 -0.58 5.05
C LEU A 12 7.68 -0.57 6.47
N GLY A 13 7.05 0.11 7.41
CA GLY A 13 7.39 0.10 8.83
C GLY A 13 7.29 -1.31 9.41
N LEU A 14 6.19 -2.02 9.11
CA LEU A 14 5.97 -3.39 9.59
C LEU A 14 7.06 -4.32 9.06
N LEU A 15 7.36 -4.24 7.76
CA LEU A 15 8.41 -5.06 7.17
C LEU A 15 9.78 -4.81 7.80
N LYS A 16 10.11 -3.55 8.11
CA LYS A 16 11.36 -3.19 8.80
C LYS A 16 11.44 -3.76 10.21
N ILE A 17 10.34 -3.73 10.97
CA ILE A 17 10.29 -4.30 12.32
C ILE A 17 10.54 -5.80 12.26
N ILE A 18 9.79 -6.52 11.41
CA ILE A 18 9.95 -7.97 11.27
C ILE A 18 11.37 -8.31 10.78
N HIS A 19 11.92 -7.55 9.83
CA HIS A 19 13.29 -7.72 9.33
C HIS A 19 14.33 -7.59 10.45
N ASN A 20 14.23 -6.54 11.27
CA ASN A 20 15.13 -6.30 12.39
C ASN A 20 15.06 -7.40 13.48
N LEU A 21 13.94 -8.12 13.56
CA LEU A 21 13.75 -9.27 14.45
C LEU A 21 14.21 -10.60 13.83
N GLY A 22 14.89 -10.57 12.68
CA GLY A 22 15.40 -11.76 11.99
C GLY A 22 14.50 -12.28 10.87
N GLY A 23 13.44 -11.55 10.54
CA GLY A 23 12.50 -11.86 9.45
C GLY A 23 11.32 -12.74 9.85
N ARG A 24 11.15 -13.02 11.15
CA ARG A 24 9.96 -13.64 11.75
C ARG A 24 9.72 -13.03 13.12
N ALA A 25 8.48 -12.71 13.46
CA ALA A 25 8.11 -12.12 14.74
C ALA A 25 6.71 -12.56 15.18
N ASP A 26 6.50 -12.68 16.49
CA ASP A 26 5.17 -12.87 17.08
C ASP A 26 4.34 -11.59 16.88
N ALA A 27 3.12 -11.71 16.34
CA ALA A 27 2.25 -10.58 16.06
C ALA A 27 1.89 -9.78 17.32
N MET A 28 1.78 -10.42 18.49
CA MET A 28 1.54 -9.73 19.76
C MET A 28 2.74 -8.86 20.15
N TYR A 29 3.95 -9.38 19.99
CA TYR A 29 5.17 -8.62 20.26
C TYR A 29 5.31 -7.43 19.31
N VAL A 30 4.98 -7.63 18.03
CA VAL A 30 4.95 -6.53 17.06
C VAL A 30 3.91 -5.49 17.47
N ASN A 31 2.71 -5.89 17.89
CA ASN A 31 1.68 -4.97 18.35
C ASN A 31 2.12 -4.11 19.55
N ASP A 32 2.87 -4.70 20.49
CA ASP A 32 3.38 -3.97 21.66
C ASP A 32 4.59 -3.08 21.32
N ALA A 33 5.39 -3.45 20.32
CA ALA A 33 6.59 -2.72 19.90
C ALA A 33 6.27 -1.55 18.94
N VAL A 34 5.09 -1.57 18.36
CA VAL A 34 4.59 -0.59 17.42
C VAL A 34 3.89 0.52 18.21
N ASP A 35 4.45 1.73 18.14
CA ASP A 35 3.78 2.92 18.69
C ASP A 35 2.47 3.20 17.92
N ALA A 36 1.60 4.04 18.47
CA ALA A 36 0.23 4.28 17.98
C ALA A 36 0.08 4.72 16.50
N ASP A 37 1.19 4.99 15.79
CA ASP A 37 1.26 5.47 14.40
C ASP A 37 0.95 4.42 13.32
N MET A 38 0.95 3.11 13.62
CA MET A 38 0.54 2.09 12.64
C MET A 38 -0.97 1.92 12.48
N GLY A 39 -1.79 2.64 13.25
CA GLY A 39 -3.24 2.44 13.26
C GLY A 39 -3.59 1.02 13.71
N ASP A 40 -4.54 0.38 13.02
CA ASP A 40 -4.91 -1.01 13.30
C ASP A 40 -3.90 -1.97 12.65
N LEU A 41 -3.05 -2.60 13.47
CA LEU A 41 -2.02 -3.54 13.00
C LEU A 41 -2.62 -4.66 12.14
N SER A 42 -3.85 -5.09 12.42
CA SER A 42 -4.50 -6.15 11.63
C SER A 42 -4.67 -5.72 10.17
N HIS A 43 -5.06 -4.46 9.93
CA HIS A 43 -5.17 -3.92 8.58
C HIS A 43 -3.80 -3.83 7.87
N VAL A 44 -2.74 -3.52 8.61
CA VAL A 44 -1.37 -3.45 8.05
C VAL A 44 -0.87 -4.85 7.68
N VAL A 45 -1.14 -5.85 8.51
CA VAL A 45 -0.84 -7.26 8.22
C VAL A 45 -1.63 -7.73 7.00
N ASP A 46 -2.95 -7.48 6.95
CA ASP A 46 -3.81 -7.84 5.82
C ASP A 46 -3.29 -7.24 4.50
N ALA A 47 -2.84 -5.98 4.53
CA ALA A 47 -2.25 -5.32 3.36
C ALA A 47 -0.93 -5.98 2.95
N ALA A 48 -0.03 -6.23 3.90
CA ALA A 48 1.25 -6.85 3.65
C ALA A 48 1.09 -8.28 3.09
N GLU A 49 0.11 -9.04 3.59
CA GLU A 49 -0.23 -10.37 3.07
C GLU A 49 -0.85 -10.31 1.69
N ALA A 50 -1.80 -9.40 1.43
CA ALA A 50 -2.37 -9.19 0.10
C ALA A 50 -1.29 -8.81 -0.92
N LEU A 51 -0.30 -8.02 -0.50
CA LEU A 51 0.88 -7.68 -1.28
C LEU A 51 1.92 -8.80 -1.35
N GLY A 52 1.73 -9.91 -0.63
CA GLY A 52 2.60 -11.08 -0.66
C GLY A 52 3.97 -10.85 -0.01
N LEU A 53 4.06 -9.84 0.87
CA LEU A 53 5.29 -9.42 1.55
C LEU A 53 5.47 -10.15 2.87
N VAL A 54 4.36 -10.55 3.50
CA VAL A 54 4.32 -11.31 4.75
C VAL A 54 3.45 -12.55 4.57
N LYS A 55 3.69 -13.56 5.41
CA LYS A 55 2.75 -14.64 5.71
C LYS A 55 2.43 -14.63 7.19
N ALA A 56 1.15 -14.63 7.53
CA ALA A 56 0.68 -14.81 8.90
C ALA A 56 0.31 -16.28 9.13
N GLN A 57 0.93 -16.93 10.12
CA GLN A 57 0.60 -18.31 10.47
C GLN A 57 0.79 -18.56 11.96
N GLY A 58 -0.27 -19.03 12.63
CA GLY A 58 -0.18 -19.48 14.03
C GLY A 58 0.19 -18.39 15.03
N GLY A 59 -0.11 -17.11 14.72
CA GLY A 59 0.27 -15.96 15.55
C GLY A 59 1.59 -15.29 15.15
N ASP A 60 2.35 -15.92 14.26
CA ASP A 60 3.60 -15.35 13.76
C ASP A 60 3.43 -14.66 12.41
N LEU A 61 4.21 -13.60 12.21
CA LEU A 61 4.42 -12.90 10.94
C LEU A 61 5.80 -13.24 10.41
N GLU A 62 5.88 -13.75 9.18
CA GLU A 62 7.15 -14.08 8.51
C GLU A 62 7.29 -13.32 7.19
N LEU A 63 8.45 -12.70 6.95
CA LEU A 63 8.75 -12.06 5.67
C LEU A 63 8.89 -13.10 4.57
N THR A 64 8.19 -12.88 3.46
CA THR A 64 8.46 -13.60 2.22
C THR A 64 9.78 -13.14 1.60
N ALA A 65 10.25 -13.83 0.55
CA ALA A 65 11.40 -13.36 -0.22
C ALA A 65 11.16 -11.94 -0.79
N GLU A 66 9.96 -11.66 -1.28
CA GLU A 66 9.59 -10.33 -1.78
C GLU A 66 9.54 -9.29 -0.65
N GLY A 67 9.01 -9.68 0.52
CA GLY A 67 9.02 -8.81 1.71
C GLY A 67 10.41 -8.43 2.16
N ARG A 68 11.37 -9.36 2.15
CA ARG A 68 12.79 -9.05 2.46
C ARG A 68 13.40 -8.12 1.43
N LEU A 69 13.19 -8.37 0.15
CA LEU A 69 13.69 -7.51 -0.92
C LEU A 69 13.14 -6.08 -0.83
N ALA A 70 11.89 -5.92 -0.40
CA ALA A 70 11.28 -4.60 -0.20
C ALA A 70 12.00 -3.75 0.86
N VAL A 71 12.70 -4.37 1.80
CA VAL A 71 13.46 -3.67 2.85
C VAL A 71 14.95 -3.54 2.53
N GLU A 72 15.53 -4.53 1.86
CA GLU A 72 16.97 -4.62 1.61
C GLU A 72 17.43 -3.93 0.32
N ARG A 73 16.52 -3.73 -0.64
CA ARG A 73 16.84 -3.16 -1.95
C ARG A 73 16.41 -1.70 -2.06
N PRO A 74 16.97 -0.94 -3.00
CA PRO A 74 16.50 0.41 -3.28
C PRO A 74 15.00 0.43 -3.55
N VAL A 75 14.30 1.42 -2.99
CA VAL A 75 12.83 1.56 -3.07
C VAL A 75 12.30 1.48 -4.50
N ARG A 76 13.06 1.96 -5.50
CA ARG A 76 12.70 1.90 -6.92
C ARG A 76 12.47 0.47 -7.44
N GLU A 77 13.22 -0.50 -6.94
CA GLU A 77 13.02 -1.90 -7.32
C GLU A 77 11.70 -2.44 -6.77
N PHE A 78 11.34 -2.04 -5.55
CA PHE A 78 10.06 -2.39 -4.94
C PHE A 78 8.89 -1.71 -5.66
N GLN A 79 9.00 -0.42 -5.99
CA GLN A 79 8.00 0.32 -6.75
C GLN A 79 7.70 -0.34 -8.10
N LYS A 80 8.73 -0.79 -8.83
CA LYS A 80 8.55 -1.51 -10.10
C LYS A 80 7.68 -2.76 -9.95
N ARG A 81 7.93 -3.56 -8.91
CA ARG A 81 7.16 -4.78 -8.63
C ARG A 81 5.74 -4.47 -8.16
N LEU A 82 5.59 -3.42 -7.35
CA LEU A 82 4.28 -2.93 -6.91
C LEU A 82 3.45 -2.43 -8.08
N ARG A 83 4.04 -1.74 -9.06
CA ARG A 83 3.35 -1.26 -10.26
C ARG A 83 2.62 -2.41 -10.96
N ASP A 84 3.34 -3.50 -11.23
CA ASP A 84 2.77 -4.69 -11.89
C ASP A 84 1.63 -5.30 -11.06
N LYS A 85 1.82 -5.39 -9.73
CA LYS A 85 0.84 -6.00 -8.84
C LYS A 85 -0.42 -5.15 -8.67
N LEU A 86 -0.25 -3.86 -8.35
CA LEU A 86 -1.37 -2.95 -8.10
C LEU A 86 -2.11 -2.58 -9.38
N GLY A 87 -1.41 -2.44 -10.53
CA GLY A 87 -2.06 -2.08 -11.80
C GLY A 87 -3.13 -3.06 -12.28
N SER A 88 -3.16 -4.28 -11.73
CA SER A 88 -4.19 -5.30 -12.00
C SER A 88 -5.19 -5.52 -10.86
N LEU A 89 -5.03 -4.83 -9.73
CA LEU A 89 -5.82 -5.01 -8.52
C LEU A 89 -6.85 -3.89 -8.37
N GLU A 90 -8.08 -4.22 -7.97
CA GLU A 90 -9.05 -3.19 -7.57
C GLU A 90 -8.71 -2.63 -6.19
N PRO A 91 -8.84 -1.30 -5.95
CA PRO A 91 -9.45 -0.30 -6.84
C PRO A 91 -8.48 0.41 -7.80
N PHE A 92 -7.19 0.04 -7.77
CA PHE A 92 -6.13 0.72 -8.54
C PHE A 92 -6.31 0.58 -10.05
N ALA A 93 -6.74 -0.59 -10.53
CA ALA A 93 -7.01 -0.82 -11.95
C ALA A 93 -8.11 0.13 -12.47
N SER A 94 -9.21 0.26 -11.72
CA SER A 94 -10.30 1.19 -12.05
C SER A 94 -9.85 2.65 -12.00
N LEU A 95 -9.06 3.04 -10.99
CA LEU A 95 -8.51 4.39 -10.87
C LEU A 95 -7.59 4.74 -12.04
N LEU A 96 -6.65 3.85 -12.38
CA LEU A 96 -5.72 4.04 -13.49
C LEU A 96 -6.46 4.19 -14.81
N LYS A 97 -7.48 3.36 -15.05
CA LYS A 97 -8.32 3.46 -16.25
C LYS A 97 -9.03 4.80 -16.32
N PHE A 98 -9.69 5.22 -15.24
CA PHE A 98 -10.40 6.50 -15.15
C PHE A 98 -9.48 7.69 -15.49
N ILE A 99 -8.28 7.72 -14.92
CA ILE A 99 -7.31 8.80 -15.14
C ILE A 99 -6.74 8.76 -16.57
N THR A 100 -6.45 7.56 -17.08
CA THR A 100 -5.91 7.38 -18.45
C THR A 100 -6.91 7.81 -19.52
N GLU A 101 -8.20 7.51 -19.34
CA GLU A 101 -9.26 7.92 -20.26
C GLU A 101 -9.48 9.45 -20.26
N ALA A 102 -9.30 10.10 -19.11
CA ALA A 102 -9.40 11.55 -18.97
C ALA A 102 -8.11 12.30 -19.39
N GLY A 103 -6.96 11.63 -19.36
CA GLY A 103 -5.62 12.20 -19.58
C GLY A 103 -5.07 12.96 -18.36
N ARG A 104 -5.93 13.68 -17.63
CA ARG A 104 -5.65 14.25 -16.30
C ARG A 104 -6.98 14.47 -15.56
N VAL A 105 -6.95 14.37 -14.24
CA VAL A 105 -8.12 14.64 -13.37
C VAL A 105 -7.70 15.50 -12.19
N GLU A 106 -8.61 16.29 -11.63
CA GLU A 106 -8.31 16.99 -10.38
C GLU A 106 -8.19 15.98 -9.24
N PHE A 107 -7.32 16.26 -8.26
CA PHE A 107 -7.13 15.37 -7.10
C PHE A 107 -8.44 15.08 -6.35
N GLU A 108 -9.30 16.10 -6.20
CA GLU A 108 -10.61 15.97 -5.58
C GLU A 108 -11.56 15.07 -6.40
N GLU A 109 -11.46 15.09 -7.73
CA GLU A 109 -12.24 14.20 -8.60
C GLU A 109 -11.76 12.75 -8.48
N ALA A 110 -10.44 12.52 -8.42
CA ALA A 110 -9.87 11.20 -8.17
C ALA A 110 -10.32 10.65 -6.80
N LEU A 111 -10.34 11.48 -5.76
CA LEU A 111 -10.86 11.11 -4.44
C LEU A 111 -12.34 10.73 -4.51
N LYS A 112 -13.18 11.53 -5.16
CA LYS A 112 -14.62 11.23 -5.32
C LYS A 112 -14.85 9.97 -6.13
N PHE A 113 -14.03 9.71 -7.15
CA PHE A 113 -14.08 8.47 -7.91
C PHE A 113 -13.86 7.26 -7.02
N ILE A 114 -12.80 7.23 -6.21
CA ILE A 114 -12.55 6.12 -5.29
C ILE A 114 -13.66 5.99 -4.23
N GLN A 115 -14.16 7.12 -3.71
CA GLN A 115 -15.28 7.11 -2.77
C GLN A 115 -16.56 6.50 -3.38
N SER A 116 -16.80 6.73 -4.67
CA SER A 116 -17.92 6.12 -5.40
C SER A 116 -17.85 4.58 -5.48
N LEU A 117 -16.65 4.00 -5.31
CA LEU A 117 -16.44 2.55 -5.20
C LEU A 117 -16.71 2.01 -3.78
N GLY A 118 -17.11 2.89 -2.85
CA GLY A 118 -17.52 2.57 -1.49
C GLY A 118 -16.38 2.61 -0.46
N TYR A 119 -15.31 3.36 -0.75
CA TYR A 119 -14.26 3.72 0.20
C TYR A 119 -14.61 5.05 0.89
N ASP A 120 -14.20 5.22 2.14
CA ASP A 120 -14.27 6.53 2.80
C ASP A 120 -13.15 7.47 2.30
N ALA A 121 -13.20 8.73 2.72
CA ALA A 121 -12.25 9.76 2.27
C ALA A 121 -10.79 9.45 2.64
N ASP A 122 -10.56 8.88 3.83
CA ASP A 122 -9.22 8.53 4.30
C ASP A 122 -8.63 7.36 3.49
N SER A 123 -9.43 6.32 3.28
CA SER A 123 -9.08 5.18 2.43
C SER A 123 -8.83 5.60 1.00
N ALA A 124 -9.67 6.50 0.46
CA ALA A 124 -9.52 7.02 -0.90
C ALA A 124 -8.19 7.75 -1.08
N LYS A 125 -7.81 8.59 -0.11
CA LYS A 125 -6.52 9.25 -0.12
C LYS A 125 -5.37 8.25 -0.09
N LYS A 126 -5.42 7.27 0.82
CA LYS A 126 -4.38 6.22 0.92
C LYS A 126 -4.24 5.42 -0.36
N ILE A 127 -5.35 5.08 -1.03
CA ILE A 127 -5.32 4.41 -2.33
C ILE A 127 -4.59 5.25 -3.39
N ILE A 128 -4.87 6.56 -3.45
CA ILE A 128 -4.14 7.44 -4.37
C ILE A 128 -2.67 7.53 -3.99
N ASP A 129 -2.34 7.66 -2.71
CA ASP A 129 -0.95 7.68 -2.22
C ASP A 129 -0.20 6.38 -2.61
N TRP A 130 -0.86 5.22 -2.52
CA TRP A 130 -0.33 3.94 -3.00
C TRP A 130 -0.12 3.92 -4.52
N ALA A 131 -1.08 4.47 -5.29
CA ALA A 131 -0.96 4.57 -6.74
C ALA A 131 0.21 5.47 -7.15
N VAL A 132 0.41 6.60 -6.45
CA VAL A 132 1.56 7.49 -6.64
C VAL A 132 2.86 6.79 -6.26
N PHE A 133 2.90 6.12 -5.10
CA PHE A 133 4.09 5.41 -4.65
C PHE A 133 4.50 4.29 -5.61
N ALA A 134 3.54 3.50 -6.11
CA ALA A 134 3.78 2.48 -7.11
C ALA A 134 4.02 3.04 -8.52
N GLN A 135 3.99 4.36 -8.67
CA GLN A 135 4.11 5.07 -9.93
C GLN A 135 3.05 4.60 -10.95
N LEU A 136 1.82 4.31 -10.55
CA LEU A 136 0.72 4.14 -11.53
C LEU A 136 0.25 5.49 -12.06
N VAL A 137 0.34 6.51 -11.21
CA VAL A 137 -0.06 7.89 -11.47
C VAL A 137 0.96 8.84 -10.83
N GLU A 138 0.97 10.10 -11.25
CA GLU A 138 1.77 11.18 -10.67
C GLU A 138 0.85 12.33 -10.25
N ILE A 139 1.32 13.13 -9.29
CA ILE A 139 0.67 14.40 -8.93
C ILE A 139 1.41 15.51 -9.66
N ASP A 140 0.73 16.15 -10.61
CA ASP A 140 1.22 17.27 -11.41
C ASP A 140 0.71 18.60 -10.83
N ASP A 141 1.63 19.55 -10.66
CA ASP A 141 1.39 20.87 -10.04
C ASP A 141 0.67 20.85 -8.66
N GLY A 142 0.59 19.70 -7.99
CA GLY A 142 -0.06 19.54 -6.69
C GLY A 142 -1.58 19.37 -6.74
N ASP A 143 -2.21 19.68 -7.87
CA ASP A 143 -3.67 19.73 -8.04
C ASP A 143 -4.21 18.65 -8.99
N TRP A 144 -3.36 18.13 -9.88
CA TRP A 144 -3.76 17.19 -10.93
C TRP A 144 -3.17 15.80 -10.67
N VAL A 145 -3.96 14.78 -10.96
CA VAL A 145 -3.49 13.40 -11.04
C VAL A 145 -3.43 12.98 -12.50
N VAL A 146 -2.26 12.52 -12.93
CA VAL A 146 -1.97 12.14 -14.33
C VAL A 146 -1.41 10.71 -14.39
N PRO A 147 -1.54 9.99 -15.52
CA PRO A 147 -0.87 8.70 -15.69
C PRO A 147 0.67 8.85 -15.62
N ALA A 148 1.35 7.86 -15.01
CA ALA A 148 2.80 7.84 -14.79
C ALA A 148 3.59 7.00 -15.81
#